data_AF-A0A212D7F3-F1
#
_entry.id   AF-A0A212D7F3-F1
#
_cell.length_a   1.000
_cell.length_b   1.000
_cell.length_c   1.000
_cell.angle_alpha   90.00
_cell.angle_beta   90.00
_cell.angle_gamma   90.00
#
_symmetry.space_group_name_H-M   'P 1'
#
loop_
_entity.id
_entity.type
_entity.pdbx_description
1 polymer ?
#
loop_
_entity_poly.entity_id
_entity_poly.type
_entity_poly.pdbx_seq_one_letter_code
_entity_poly.pdbx_strand_id
1 'polypeptide(L)'
;MAGQQAAERGPLGTSNVSLVPSWVFTLPMPPCILPILLDFLFAGGSSVLDLSFAKPPKQVQTVCECILIMKGYKELNWKTAKGMMSDPNFLRSLMEIDFDSITQSQVKNIRGLLKTLNTTTEEMEAVSKAGLGMLKFVEAVMGYCDVFKEIKPKRDKVARLERNFYLTKRELEKIQNELAAIQRELEALGAKYEAAILEKQKLQEEAEIMERRLIAADKLISGLGSENVWQNDILERGIPLSQPFRLENLLTDDVEISR
;
A
#
# COMPACT_ATOMS: atom_id res chain seq x y z
N MET A 1 21.02 2.05 40.40
CA MET A 1 21.93 1.84 39.26
C MET A 1 21.04 1.72 38.03
N ALA A 2 21.07 2.53 36.99
CA ALA A 2 22.14 3.35 36.43
C ALA A 2 21.63 4.74 36.06
N GLY A 3 22.51 5.73 36.18
CA GLY A 3 22.23 7.15 35.96
C GLY A 3 22.16 7.53 34.48
N GLN A 4 21.25 8.45 34.19
CA GLN A 4 21.23 9.25 32.97
C GLN A 4 22.16 10.45 33.15
N GLN A 5 23.33 10.41 32.50
CA GLN A 5 24.15 11.59 32.28
C GLN A 5 23.69 12.26 30.98
N ALA A 6 22.93 13.34 31.13
CA ALA A 6 22.73 14.32 30.07
C ALA A 6 24.04 15.12 29.91
N ALA A 7 24.71 14.96 28.77
CA ALA A 7 25.86 15.76 28.42
C ALA A 7 25.39 17.13 27.93
N GLU A 8 25.62 18.16 28.73
CA GLU A 8 25.62 19.56 28.31
C GLU A 8 26.63 19.74 27.17
N ARG A 9 26.15 20.12 25.98
CA ARG A 9 26.97 20.81 24.98
C ARG A 9 26.55 22.27 25.00
N GLY A 10 27.51 23.14 25.33
CA GLY A 10 27.36 24.59 25.34
C GLY A 10 26.97 25.17 23.98
N PRO A 11 26.55 26.45 23.94
CA PRO A 11 25.93 27.05 22.78
C PRO A 11 27.00 27.32 21.71
N LEU A 12 26.90 26.61 20.58
CA LEU A 12 27.49 27.07 19.34
C LEU A 12 26.69 28.31 18.91
N GLY A 13 27.41 29.42 18.72
CA GLY A 13 26.87 30.73 18.43
C GLY A 13 25.77 30.68 17.37
N THR A 14 24.59 31.14 17.76
CA THR A 14 23.43 31.33 16.90
C THR A 14 23.65 32.57 16.03
N SER A 15 24.23 32.39 14.85
CA SER A 15 23.98 33.32 13.74
C SER A 15 22.53 33.15 13.29
N ASN A 16 21.68 33.98 13.88
CA ASN A 16 20.34 34.42 13.47
C ASN A 16 19.66 33.66 12.31
N VAL A 17 18.95 32.56 12.63
CA VAL A 17 18.13 31.75 11.70
C VAL A 17 16.80 32.43 11.32
N SER A 18 16.56 33.68 11.74
CA SER A 18 15.24 34.33 11.66
C SER A 18 14.92 35.06 10.34
N LEU A 19 15.76 34.93 9.30
CA LEU A 19 15.56 35.64 8.02
C LEU A 19 15.65 34.73 6.79
N VAL A 20 15.23 33.47 6.90
CA VAL A 20 15.19 32.56 5.73
C VAL A 20 13.81 32.65 5.08
N PRO A 21 13.66 33.24 3.88
CA PRO A 21 12.36 33.41 3.22
C PRO A 21 11.65 32.08 2.96
N SER A 22 10.32 32.03 3.05
CA SER A 22 9.53 30.78 2.92
C SER A 22 9.70 30.04 1.58
N TRP A 23 10.01 30.73 0.49
CA TRP A 23 10.30 30.12 -0.82
C TRP A 23 11.58 29.27 -0.81
N VAL A 24 12.48 29.48 0.15
CA VAL A 24 13.69 28.66 0.34
C VAL A 24 13.33 27.20 0.56
N PHE A 25 12.27 26.90 1.32
CA PHE A 25 11.82 25.53 1.60
C PHE A 25 11.20 24.81 0.39
N THR A 26 10.95 25.54 -0.70
CA THR A 26 10.42 24.98 -1.96
C THR A 26 11.50 24.73 -3.01
N LEU A 27 12.76 25.08 -2.73
CA LEU A 27 13.86 24.81 -3.64
C LEU A 27 14.17 23.30 -3.68
N PRO A 28 14.46 22.74 -4.87
CA PRO A 28 14.83 21.34 -5.05
C PRO A 28 16.28 21.07 -4.60
N MET A 29 16.65 21.58 -3.42
CA MET A 29 17.99 21.48 -2.85
C MET A 29 17.92 20.74 -1.51
N PRO A 30 18.90 19.86 -1.21
CA PRO A 30 19.00 19.22 0.08
C PRO A 30 19.07 20.27 1.21
N PRO A 31 18.36 20.05 2.34
CA PRO A 31 18.28 21.02 3.44
C PRO A 31 19.64 21.31 4.09
N CYS A 32 20.64 20.45 3.90
CA CYS A 32 22.01 20.67 4.36
C CYS A 32 22.84 21.59 3.45
N ILE A 33 22.53 21.66 2.15
CA ILE A 33 23.28 22.46 1.16
C ILE A 33 22.68 23.86 1.03
N LEU A 34 21.37 23.95 1.24
CA LEU A 34 20.58 25.16 1.11
C LEU A 34 21.06 26.35 1.96
N PRO A 35 21.30 26.23 3.28
CA PRO A 35 21.80 27.36 4.08
C PRO A 35 23.18 27.82 3.64
N ILE A 36 24.04 26.90 3.17
CA ILE A 36 25.40 27.22 2.72
C ILE A 36 25.37 28.01 1.41
N LEU A 37 24.49 27.63 0.48
CA LEU A 37 24.31 28.35 -0.77
C LEU A 37 23.63 29.72 -0.54
N LEU A 38 22.72 29.81 0.44
CA LEU A 38 22.12 31.07 0.84
C LEU A 38 23.13 31.99 1.53
N ASP A 39 23.96 31.49 2.43
CA ASP A 39 25.06 32.27 3.00
C ASP A 39 26.01 32.77 1.91
N PHE A 40 26.29 31.95 0.90
CA PHE A 40 27.08 32.37 -0.26
C PHE A 40 26.40 33.48 -1.09
N LEU A 41 25.06 33.50 -1.17
CA LEU A 41 24.28 34.51 -1.89
C LEU A 41 24.03 35.78 -1.07
N PHE A 42 23.90 35.68 0.26
CA PHE A 42 23.40 36.75 1.14
C PHE A 42 24.47 37.35 2.07
N ALA A 43 25.59 36.67 2.37
CA ALA A 43 26.63 37.17 3.29
C ALA A 43 27.53 38.29 2.72
N GLY A 44 27.14 38.90 1.61
CA GLY A 44 27.60 40.24 1.23
C GLY A 44 28.37 40.29 -0.09
N GLY A 45 27.81 41.04 -1.04
CA GLY A 45 28.48 42.14 -1.74
C GLY A 45 29.70 41.89 -2.63
N SER A 46 30.28 40.68 -2.68
CA SER A 46 31.37 40.37 -3.61
C SER A 46 30.83 39.53 -4.74
N SER A 47 30.52 40.23 -5.83
CA SER A 47 30.32 39.67 -7.15
C SER A 47 31.26 38.50 -7.45
N VAL A 48 30.76 37.50 -8.19
CA VAL A 48 31.57 36.46 -8.86
C VAL A 48 32.75 37.06 -9.66
N LEU A 49 32.74 38.38 -9.92
CA LEU A 49 33.84 39.18 -10.48
C LEU A 49 35.15 39.09 -9.66
N ASP A 50 35.11 38.85 -8.34
CA ASP A 50 36.32 38.67 -7.50
C ASP A 50 37.07 37.34 -7.80
N LEU A 51 36.49 36.47 -8.64
CA LEU A 51 37.12 35.25 -9.15
C LEU A 51 37.69 35.43 -10.57
N SER A 52 37.62 36.64 -11.14
CA SER A 52 38.24 36.96 -12.43
C SER A 52 39.75 37.18 -12.32
N PHE A 53 40.46 36.18 -11.81
CA PHE A 53 41.91 36.18 -11.83
C PHE A 53 42.43 35.98 -13.27
N ALA A 54 43.51 36.67 -13.62
CA ALA A 54 44.30 36.38 -14.82
C ALA A 54 45.08 35.05 -14.64
N LYS A 55 45.54 34.79 -13.42
CA LYS A 55 46.16 33.53 -12.97
C LYS A 55 45.61 33.16 -11.59
N PRO A 56 44.82 32.09 -11.46
CA PRO A 56 44.17 31.76 -10.19
C PRO A 56 45.17 31.23 -9.16
N PRO A 57 44.94 31.49 -7.86
CA PRO A 57 45.54 30.71 -6.79
C PRO A 57 45.18 29.23 -6.94
N LYS A 58 46.11 28.33 -6.58
CA LYS A 58 45.89 26.87 -6.68
C LYS A 58 44.65 26.45 -5.90
N GLN A 59 44.41 27.05 -4.73
CA GLN A 59 43.26 26.77 -3.88
C GLN A 59 41.92 26.98 -4.61
N VAL A 60 41.75 28.14 -5.22
CA VAL A 60 40.53 28.51 -5.95
C VAL A 60 40.35 27.63 -7.19
N GLN A 61 41.44 27.37 -7.93
CA GLN A 61 41.37 26.55 -9.13
C GLN A 61 40.84 25.14 -8.85
N THR A 62 41.36 24.46 -7.82
CA THR A 62 40.92 23.09 -7.50
C THR A 62 39.47 23.04 -7.04
N VAL A 63 38.98 24.04 -6.29
CA VAL A 63 37.57 24.10 -5.88
C VAL A 63 36.66 24.29 -7.11
N CYS A 64 37.06 25.12 -8.08
CA CYS A 64 36.31 25.26 -9.32
C CYS A 64 36.33 23.97 -10.16
N GLU A 65 37.45 23.26 -10.19
CA GLU A 65 37.55 21.94 -10.84
C GLU A 65 36.61 20.92 -10.18
N CYS A 66 36.45 20.94 -8.84
CA CYS A 66 35.47 20.12 -8.15
C CYS A 66 34.04 20.40 -8.64
N ILE A 67 33.64 21.68 -8.77
CA ILE A 67 32.32 22.06 -9.26
C ILE A 67 32.09 21.61 -10.70
N LEU A 68 33.12 21.68 -11.56
CA LEU A 68 33.05 21.16 -12.93
C LEU A 68 32.82 19.64 -12.95
N ILE A 69 33.50 18.89 -12.09
CA ILE A 69 33.31 17.43 -11.97
C ILE A 69 31.87 17.13 -11.52
N MET A 70 31.33 17.88 -10.56
CA MET A 70 29.96 17.70 -10.07
C MET A 70 28.92 17.91 -11.17
N LYS A 71 29.12 18.92 -12.03
CA LYS A 71 28.24 19.20 -13.17
C LYS A 71 28.48 18.29 -14.38
N GLY A 72 29.48 17.40 -14.32
CA GLY A 72 29.75 16.42 -15.37
C GLY A 72 30.49 16.99 -16.59
N TYR A 73 31.20 18.11 -16.46
CA TYR A 73 32.05 18.61 -17.55
C TYR A 73 33.22 17.66 -17.79
N LYS A 74 33.52 17.39 -19.07
CA LYS A 74 34.66 16.54 -19.48
C LYS A 74 36.01 17.26 -19.38
N GLU A 75 36.00 18.59 -19.52
CA GLU A 75 37.20 19.41 -19.49
C GLU A 75 37.41 20.04 -18.11
N LEU A 76 38.42 19.54 -17.39
CA LEU A 76 38.81 20.04 -16.06
C LEU A 76 39.98 21.01 -16.20
N ASN A 77 39.71 22.16 -16.81
CA ASN A 77 40.72 23.20 -16.99
C ASN A 77 40.21 24.55 -16.47
N TRP A 78 41.15 25.44 -16.09
CA TRP A 78 40.81 26.76 -15.59
C TRP A 78 39.99 27.59 -16.59
N LYS A 79 40.20 27.40 -17.90
CA LYS A 79 39.47 28.14 -18.95
C LYS A 79 37.97 27.84 -18.90
N THR A 80 37.61 26.56 -18.76
CA THR A 80 36.23 26.08 -18.62
C THR A 80 35.63 26.50 -17.28
N ALA A 81 36.40 26.42 -16.19
CA ALA A 81 35.98 26.89 -14.87
C ALA A 81 35.68 28.41 -14.89
N LYS A 82 36.58 29.20 -15.48
CA LYS A 82 36.40 30.65 -15.64
C LYS A 82 35.21 30.99 -16.52
N GLY A 83 35.01 30.26 -17.62
CA GLY A 83 33.84 30.42 -18.48
C GLY A 83 32.53 30.17 -17.75
N MET A 84 32.46 29.08 -16.98
CA MET A 84 31.31 28.76 -16.13
C MET A 84 31.03 29.83 -15.07
N MET A 85 32.05 30.34 -14.39
CA MET A 85 31.88 31.40 -13.36
C MET A 85 31.51 32.76 -13.96
N SER A 86 31.91 33.03 -15.21
CA SER A 86 31.59 34.28 -15.90
C SER A 86 30.15 34.32 -16.43
N ASP A 87 29.45 33.19 -16.43
CA ASP A 87 28.04 33.11 -16.86
C ASP A 87 27.14 33.80 -15.83
N PRO A 88 26.29 34.78 -16.23
CA PRO A 88 25.30 35.39 -15.36
C PRO A 88 24.36 34.38 -14.68
N ASN A 89 24.15 33.19 -15.27
CA ASN A 89 23.30 32.14 -14.73
C ASN A 89 24.05 31.10 -13.88
N PHE A 90 25.34 31.31 -13.60
CA PHE A 90 26.17 30.36 -12.86
C PHE A 90 25.51 29.89 -11.55
N LEU A 91 25.02 30.83 -10.74
CA LEU A 91 24.40 30.56 -9.44
C LEU A 91 23.10 29.78 -9.57
N ARG A 92 22.22 30.15 -10.52
CA ARG A 92 21.00 29.39 -10.81
C ARG A 92 21.34 27.97 -11.23
N SER A 93 22.38 27.82 -12.05
CA SER A 93 22.85 26.52 -12.50
C SER A 93 23.52 25.67 -11.40
N LEU A 94 23.89 26.25 -10.25
CA LEU A 94 24.27 25.49 -9.05
C LEU A 94 23.05 25.01 -8.26
N MET A 95 21.97 25.80 -8.24
CA MET A 95 20.71 25.45 -7.56
C MET A 95 19.93 24.34 -8.26
N GLU A 96 20.11 24.21 -9.57
CA GLU A 96 19.43 23.22 -10.42
C GLU A 96 20.24 21.93 -10.61
N ILE A 97 21.36 21.76 -9.89
CA ILE A 97 22.15 20.52 -9.96
C ILE A 97 21.34 19.37 -9.38
N ASP A 98 21.20 18.30 -10.17
CA ASP A 98 20.67 17.03 -9.69
C ASP A 98 21.74 16.28 -8.88
N PHE A 99 21.77 16.53 -7.57
CA PHE A 99 22.72 15.90 -6.65
C PHE A 99 22.56 14.37 -6.59
N ASP A 100 21.40 13.82 -6.93
CA ASP A 100 21.12 12.38 -6.90
C ASP A 100 21.79 11.64 -8.08
N SER A 101 22.13 12.39 -9.14
CA SER A 101 22.80 11.88 -10.34
C SER A 101 24.33 11.77 -10.22
N ILE A 102 24.93 12.37 -9.17
CA ILE A 102 26.38 12.39 -8.98
C ILE A 102 26.89 10.95 -8.75
N THR A 103 27.77 10.50 -9.64
CA THR A 103 28.32 9.14 -9.61
C THR A 103 29.41 8.99 -8.55
N GLN A 104 29.61 7.76 -8.08
CA GLN A 104 30.68 7.47 -7.11
C GLN A 104 32.09 7.76 -7.65
N SER A 105 32.27 7.71 -8.97
CA SER A 105 33.52 8.09 -9.63
C SER A 105 33.80 9.58 -9.45
N GLN A 106 32.79 10.43 -9.67
CA GLN A 106 32.88 11.87 -9.47
C GLN A 106 33.19 12.20 -8.00
N VAL A 107 32.45 11.60 -7.06
CA VAL A 107 32.68 11.75 -5.61
C VAL A 107 34.13 11.38 -5.24
N LYS A 108 34.65 10.26 -5.75
CA LYS A 108 36.03 9.82 -5.48
C LYS A 108 37.06 10.79 -6.04
N ASN A 109 36.83 11.34 -7.24
CA ASN A 109 37.72 12.30 -7.88
C ASN A 109 37.77 13.62 -7.08
N ILE A 110 36.60 14.17 -6.73
CA ILE A 110 36.47 15.39 -5.90
C ILE A 110 37.17 15.20 -4.55
N ARG A 111 36.98 14.04 -3.89
CA ARG A 111 37.65 13.74 -2.62
C ARG A 111 39.17 13.66 -2.77
N GLY A 112 39.67 13.20 -3.92
CA GLY A 112 41.10 13.21 -4.24
C GLY A 112 41.65 14.64 -4.32
N LEU A 113 40.97 15.49 -5.09
CA LEU A 113 41.33 16.89 -5.26
C LEU A 113 41.31 17.67 -3.94
N LEU A 114 40.28 17.50 -3.12
CA LEU A 114 40.18 18.15 -1.81
C LEU A 114 41.31 17.72 -0.85
N LYS A 115 41.70 16.44 -0.88
CA LYS A 115 42.82 15.93 -0.07
C LYS A 115 44.17 16.49 -0.51
N THR A 116 44.39 16.64 -1.82
CA THR A 116 45.61 17.23 -2.36
C THR A 116 45.71 18.74 -2.06
N LEU A 117 44.56 19.42 -1.98
CA LEU A 117 44.51 20.84 -1.64
C LEU A 117 44.93 21.13 -0.19
N ASN A 118 44.52 20.28 0.75
CA ASN A 118 44.78 20.36 2.20
C ASN A 118 44.77 21.80 2.76
N THR A 119 43.78 22.61 2.36
CA THR A 119 43.65 24.02 2.74
C THR A 119 42.63 24.14 3.88
N THR A 120 42.93 24.91 4.92
CA THR A 120 41.95 25.18 6.00
C THR A 120 40.95 26.27 5.61
N THR A 121 39.82 26.34 6.31
CA THR A 121 38.82 27.38 6.05
C THR A 121 39.37 28.79 6.24
N GLU A 122 40.31 29.00 7.17
CA GLU A 122 40.95 30.30 7.40
C GLU A 122 41.88 30.71 6.24
N GLU A 123 42.64 29.76 5.69
CA GLU A 123 43.53 30.00 4.55
C GLU A 123 42.75 30.36 3.29
N MET A 124 41.58 29.71 3.07
CA MET A 124 40.72 30.03 1.92
C MET A 124 40.05 31.40 2.07
N GLU A 125 39.65 31.78 3.29
CA GLU A 125 39.06 33.10 3.56
C GLU A 125 40.03 34.25 3.28
N ALA A 126 41.31 34.06 3.63
CA ALA A 126 42.38 35.03 3.34
C ALA A 126 42.63 35.22 1.84
N VAL A 127 42.34 34.20 1.02
CA VAL A 127 42.52 34.26 -0.44
C VAL A 127 41.29 34.85 -1.13
N SER A 128 40.10 34.36 -0.80
CA SER A 128 38.85 34.83 -1.40
C SER A 128 37.64 34.41 -0.58
N LYS A 129 36.81 35.39 -0.19
CA LYS A 129 35.49 35.13 0.41
C LYS A 129 34.59 34.31 -0.52
N ALA A 130 34.66 34.55 -1.83
CA ALA A 130 33.90 33.78 -2.81
C ALA A 130 34.44 32.34 -2.93
N GLY A 131 35.76 32.15 -2.87
CA GLY A 131 36.39 30.82 -2.83
C GLY A 131 36.00 30.02 -1.58
N LEU A 132 35.87 30.67 -0.43
CA LEU A 132 35.40 30.04 0.80
C LEU A 132 33.97 29.49 0.66
N GLY A 133 33.06 30.27 0.07
CA GLY A 133 31.69 29.82 -0.16
C GLY A 133 31.59 28.62 -1.10
N MET A 134 32.41 28.61 -2.17
CA MET A 134 32.50 27.46 -3.07
C MET A 134 33.09 26.23 -2.40
N LEU A 135 34.11 26.39 -1.54
CA LEU A 135 34.69 25.27 -0.78
C LEU A 135 33.64 24.65 0.15
N LYS A 136 32.94 25.48 0.94
CA LYS A 136 31.85 25.02 1.83
C LYS A 136 30.73 24.34 1.05
N PHE A 137 30.38 24.85 -0.14
CA PHE A 137 29.39 24.22 -1.01
C PHE A 137 29.82 22.82 -1.46
N VAL A 138 31.06 22.66 -1.93
CA VAL A 138 31.58 21.36 -2.35
C VAL A 138 31.62 20.39 -1.16
N GLU A 139 32.07 20.82 0.01
CA GLU A 139 32.07 19.99 1.24
C GLU A 139 30.66 19.54 1.64
N ALA A 140 29.68 20.43 1.57
CA ALA A 140 28.28 20.12 1.85
C ALA A 140 27.71 19.07 0.91
N VAL A 141 28.04 19.18 -0.39
CA VAL A 141 27.55 18.23 -1.40
C VAL A 141 28.22 16.87 -1.23
N MET A 142 29.50 16.84 -0.86
CA MET A 142 30.20 15.60 -0.52
C MET A 142 29.55 14.91 0.70
N GLY A 143 29.23 15.66 1.74
CA GLY A 143 28.49 15.15 2.91
C GLY A 143 27.09 14.64 2.54
N TYR A 144 26.39 15.35 1.65
CA TYR A 144 25.11 14.88 1.11
C TYR A 144 25.24 13.55 0.35
N CYS A 145 26.23 13.42 -0.54
CA CYS A 145 26.45 12.21 -1.33
C CYS A 145 26.73 10.98 -0.45
N ASP A 146 27.50 11.16 0.62
CA ASP A 146 27.79 10.08 1.58
C ASP A 146 26.52 9.60 2.30
N VAL A 147 25.69 10.53 2.76
CA VAL A 147 24.40 10.21 3.41
C VAL A 147 23.39 9.64 2.41
N PHE A 148 23.32 10.21 1.20
CA PHE A 148 22.39 9.80 0.15
C PHE A 148 22.64 8.34 -0.29
N LYS A 149 23.89 7.90 -0.32
CA LYS A 149 24.26 6.50 -0.59
C LYS A 149 23.60 5.52 0.37
N GLU A 150 23.42 5.89 1.63
CA GLU A 150 22.77 5.06 2.64
C GLU A 150 21.25 5.19 2.63
N ILE A 151 20.74 6.38 2.32
CA ILE A 151 19.30 6.68 2.33
C ILE A 151 18.60 6.12 1.09
N LYS A 152 19.20 6.23 -0.09
CA LYS A 152 18.62 5.75 -1.36
C LYS A 152 18.13 4.30 -1.31
N PRO A 153 18.94 3.30 -0.92
CA PRO A 153 18.47 1.92 -0.86
C PRO A 153 17.35 1.71 0.19
N LYS A 154 17.32 2.51 1.26
CA LYS A 154 16.25 2.46 2.27
C LYS A 154 14.94 3.01 1.68
N ARG A 155 14.99 4.14 0.98
CA ARG A 155 13.83 4.71 0.28
C ARG A 155 13.27 3.75 -0.77
N ASP A 156 14.14 3.16 -1.59
CA ASP A 156 13.74 2.18 -2.60
C ASP A 156 13.10 0.93 -1.96
N LYS A 157 13.65 0.48 -0.82
CA LYS A 157 13.10 -0.64 -0.04
C LYS A 157 11.71 -0.29 0.52
N VAL A 158 11.52 0.90 1.07
CA VAL A 158 10.21 1.37 1.56
C VAL A 158 9.21 1.40 0.41
N ALA A 159 9.53 2.05 -0.71
CA ALA A 159 8.64 2.13 -1.87
C ALA A 159 8.28 0.76 -2.46
N ARG A 160 9.20 -0.23 -2.39
CA ARG A 160 8.91 -1.62 -2.78
C ARG A 160 7.98 -2.32 -1.79
N LEU A 161 8.26 -2.18 -0.49
CA LEU A 161 7.45 -2.82 0.56
C LEU A 161 6.03 -2.25 0.60
N GLU A 162 5.87 -0.93 0.44
CA GLU A 162 4.57 -0.29 0.35
C GLU A 162 3.75 -0.83 -0.84
N ARG A 163 4.37 -0.91 -2.03
CA ARG A 163 3.71 -1.53 -3.20
C ARG A 163 3.25 -2.96 -2.91
N ASN A 164 4.11 -3.80 -2.33
CA ASN A 164 3.77 -5.17 -1.98
C ASN A 164 2.64 -5.22 -0.95
N PHE A 165 2.70 -4.37 0.09
CA PHE A 165 1.68 -4.26 1.12
C PHE A 165 0.31 -3.96 0.52
N TYR A 166 0.21 -2.96 -0.36
CA TYR A 166 -1.07 -2.61 -1.01
C TYR A 166 -1.60 -3.72 -1.90
N LEU A 167 -0.73 -4.45 -2.60
CA LEU A 167 -1.14 -5.61 -3.41
C LEU A 167 -1.69 -6.74 -2.53
N THR A 168 -0.95 -7.13 -1.50
CA THR A 168 -1.38 -8.20 -0.58
C THR A 168 -2.63 -7.82 0.19
N LYS A 169 -2.77 -6.55 0.60
CA LYS A 169 -3.98 -6.07 1.27
C LYS A 169 -5.22 -6.20 0.38
N ARG A 170 -5.12 -5.83 -0.90
CA ARG A 170 -6.22 -6.00 -1.86
C ARG A 170 -6.60 -7.46 -2.06
N GLU A 171 -5.61 -8.34 -2.15
CA GLU A 171 -5.86 -9.78 -2.28
C GLU A 171 -6.55 -10.34 -1.03
N LEU A 172 -6.09 -9.92 0.16
CA LEU A 172 -6.71 -10.30 1.43
C LEU A 172 -8.18 -9.86 1.50
N GLU A 173 -8.48 -8.61 1.14
CA GLU A 173 -9.85 -8.09 1.11
C GLU A 173 -10.73 -8.90 0.15
N LYS A 174 -10.21 -9.29 -1.00
CA LYS A 174 -10.92 -10.14 -1.97
C LYS A 174 -11.24 -11.52 -1.38
N ILE A 175 -10.25 -12.20 -0.82
CA ILE A 175 -10.43 -13.52 -0.19
C ILE A 175 -11.42 -13.44 0.98
N GLN A 176 -11.36 -12.39 1.78
CA GLN A 176 -12.26 -12.20 2.91
C GLN A 176 -13.72 -12.00 2.47
N ASN A 177 -13.93 -11.29 1.35
CA ASN A 177 -15.26 -11.15 0.75
C ASN A 177 -15.78 -12.46 0.16
N GLU A 178 -14.93 -13.25 -0.50
CA GLU A 178 -15.27 -14.58 -1.01
C GLU A 178 -15.65 -15.52 0.14
N LEU A 179 -14.86 -15.53 1.22
CA LEU A 179 -15.15 -16.30 2.42
C LEU A 179 -16.51 -15.92 3.03
N ALA A 180 -16.79 -14.62 3.14
CA ALA A 180 -18.07 -14.14 3.65
C ALA A 180 -19.27 -14.45 2.73
N ALA A 181 -19.05 -14.59 1.42
CA ALA A 181 -20.08 -15.04 0.48
C ALA A 181 -20.38 -16.53 0.68
N ILE A 182 -19.34 -17.38 0.70
CA ILE A 182 -19.48 -18.82 0.89
C ILE A 182 -20.12 -19.15 2.24
N GLN A 183 -19.74 -18.44 3.30
CA GLN A 183 -20.34 -18.63 4.63
C GLN A 183 -21.86 -18.36 4.62
N ARG A 184 -22.31 -17.30 3.92
CA ARG A 184 -23.74 -17.00 3.77
C ARG A 184 -24.47 -18.05 2.94
N GLU A 185 -23.85 -18.56 1.88
CA GLU A 185 -24.42 -19.65 1.07
C GLU A 185 -24.57 -20.93 1.88
N LEU A 186 -23.57 -21.27 2.70
CA LEU A 186 -23.60 -22.43 3.58
C LEU A 186 -24.74 -22.32 4.61
N GLU A 187 -24.91 -21.16 5.24
CA GLU A 187 -26.00 -20.91 6.18
C GLU A 187 -27.37 -21.03 5.51
N ALA A 188 -27.54 -20.43 4.32
CA ALA A 188 -28.78 -20.50 3.56
C ALA A 188 -29.11 -21.94 3.13
N LEU A 189 -28.10 -22.71 2.71
CA LEU A 189 -28.29 -24.11 2.32
C LEU A 189 -28.58 -24.99 3.53
N GLY A 190 -27.94 -24.74 4.67
CA GLY A 190 -28.24 -25.39 5.95
C GLY A 190 -29.69 -25.18 6.37
N ALA A 191 -30.20 -23.95 6.30
CA ALA A 191 -31.60 -23.65 6.61
C ALA A 191 -32.58 -24.37 5.67
N LYS A 192 -32.28 -24.44 4.35
CA LYS A 192 -33.10 -25.19 3.38
C LYS A 192 -33.08 -26.70 3.66
N TYR A 193 -31.92 -27.22 4.03
CA TYR A 193 -31.76 -28.63 4.36
C TYR A 193 -32.60 -29.02 5.58
N GLU A 194 -32.52 -28.24 6.67
CA GLU A 194 -33.34 -28.47 7.86
C GLU A 194 -34.84 -28.39 7.56
N ALA A 195 -35.28 -27.41 6.77
CA ALA A 195 -36.67 -27.29 6.35
C ALA A 195 -37.14 -28.52 5.53
N ALA A 196 -36.32 -28.99 4.58
CA ALA A 196 -36.63 -30.17 3.78
C ALA A 196 -36.67 -31.47 4.61
N ILE A 197 -35.82 -31.59 5.63
CA ILE A 197 -35.84 -32.72 6.55
C ILE A 197 -37.14 -32.73 7.37
N LEU A 198 -37.57 -31.57 7.87
CA LEU A 198 -38.82 -31.45 8.60
C LEU A 198 -40.04 -31.76 7.72
N GLU A 199 -40.06 -31.25 6.49
CA GLU A 199 -41.12 -31.54 5.52
C GLU A 199 -41.18 -33.04 5.18
N LYS A 200 -40.03 -33.67 4.94
CA LYS A 200 -39.93 -35.11 4.72
C LYS A 200 -40.49 -35.90 5.90
N GLN A 201 -40.14 -35.53 7.14
CA GLN A 201 -40.64 -36.21 8.34
C GLN A 201 -42.16 -36.11 8.44
N LYS A 202 -42.72 -34.94 8.18
CA LYS A 202 -44.17 -34.72 8.18
C LYS A 202 -44.88 -35.58 7.14
N LEU A 203 -44.38 -35.60 5.89
CA LEU A 203 -44.95 -36.41 4.81
C LEU A 203 -44.84 -37.91 5.12
N GLN A 204 -43.74 -38.34 5.74
CA GLN A 204 -43.57 -39.73 6.16
C GLN A 204 -44.61 -40.13 7.23
N GLU A 205 -44.85 -39.26 8.22
CA GLU A 205 -45.88 -39.49 9.25
C GLU A 205 -47.29 -39.54 8.63
N GLU A 206 -47.60 -38.63 7.72
CA GLU A 206 -48.88 -38.63 6.98
C GLU A 206 -49.06 -39.90 6.15
N ALA A 207 -47.99 -40.36 5.47
CA ALA A 207 -48.00 -41.60 4.70
C ALA A 207 -48.22 -42.84 5.59
N GLU A 208 -47.58 -42.91 6.76
CA GLU A 208 -47.78 -43.99 7.73
C GLU A 208 -49.21 -44.03 8.27
N ILE A 209 -49.81 -42.87 8.54
CA ILE A 209 -51.22 -42.78 8.96
C ILE A 209 -52.14 -43.27 7.84
N MET A 210 -51.89 -42.85 6.61
CA MET A 210 -52.67 -43.26 5.44
C MET A 210 -52.57 -44.78 5.22
N GLU A 211 -51.37 -45.35 5.32
CA GLU A 211 -51.15 -46.78 5.21
C GLU A 211 -51.94 -47.57 6.27
N ARG A 212 -51.91 -47.11 7.53
CA ARG A 212 -52.71 -47.73 8.61
C ARG A 212 -54.22 -47.67 8.31
N ARG A 213 -54.70 -46.57 7.75
CA ARG A 213 -56.12 -46.42 7.37
C ARG A 213 -56.49 -47.35 6.22
N LEU A 214 -55.64 -47.47 5.19
CA LEU A 214 -55.85 -48.39 4.07
C LEU A 214 -55.91 -49.84 4.56
N ILE A 215 -54.99 -50.26 5.43
CA ILE A 215 -55.01 -51.61 6.02
C ILE A 215 -56.29 -51.85 6.82
N ALA A 216 -56.79 -50.85 7.56
CA ALA A 216 -58.04 -50.99 8.29
C ALA A 216 -59.26 -51.09 7.35
N ALA A 217 -59.30 -50.28 6.29
CA ALA A 217 -60.35 -50.33 5.28
C ALA A 217 -60.36 -51.69 4.54
N ASP A 218 -59.19 -52.21 4.15
CA ASP A 218 -59.04 -53.51 3.50
C ASP A 218 -59.57 -54.66 4.38
N LYS A 219 -59.30 -54.62 5.70
CA LYS A 219 -59.86 -55.58 6.66
C LYS A 219 -61.38 -55.47 6.78
N LEU A 220 -61.93 -54.25 6.78
CA LEU A 220 -63.38 -54.05 6.81
C LEU A 220 -64.04 -54.58 5.54
N ILE A 221 -63.50 -54.26 4.37
CA ILE A 221 -63.98 -54.78 3.08
C ILE A 221 -63.91 -56.31 3.06
N SER A 222 -62.78 -56.90 3.47
CA SER A 222 -62.62 -58.36 3.54
C SER A 222 -63.61 -59.01 4.52
N GLY A 223 -63.89 -58.37 5.66
CA GLY A 223 -64.88 -58.86 6.63
C GLY A 223 -66.33 -58.74 6.14
N LEU A 224 -66.67 -57.63 5.50
CA LEU A 224 -67.99 -57.35 4.93
C LEU A 224 -68.27 -58.12 3.63
N GLY A 225 -67.22 -58.52 2.89
CA GLY A 225 -67.28 -59.35 1.69
C GLY A 225 -67.88 -60.74 1.91
N SER A 226 -68.16 -61.12 3.16
CA SER A 226 -69.08 -62.21 3.50
C SER A 226 -70.56 -61.82 3.30
N GLU A 227 -70.86 -61.00 2.28
CA GLU A 227 -72.15 -60.36 2.03
C GLU A 227 -73.33 -61.33 2.04
N ASN A 228 -73.09 -62.55 1.56
CA ASN A 228 -74.07 -63.61 1.51
C ASN A 228 -74.61 -64.01 2.88
N VAL A 229 -73.82 -63.90 3.96
CA VAL A 229 -74.21 -64.39 5.29
C VAL A 229 -75.31 -63.51 5.90
N TRP A 230 -75.12 -62.19 5.89
CA TRP A 230 -76.10 -61.28 6.46
C TRP A 230 -77.25 -60.98 5.48
N GLN A 231 -77.02 -61.01 4.17
CA GLN A 231 -78.11 -60.97 3.19
C GLN A 231 -79.07 -62.16 3.38
N ASN A 232 -78.54 -63.36 3.64
CA ASN A 232 -79.36 -64.53 3.94
C ASN A 232 -80.14 -64.36 5.26
N ASP A 233 -79.53 -63.84 6.34
CA ASP A 233 -80.24 -63.58 7.62
C ASP A 233 -81.40 -62.57 7.47
N ILE A 234 -81.22 -61.51 6.67
CA ILE A 234 -82.29 -60.52 6.40
C ILE A 234 -83.44 -61.15 5.61
N LEU A 235 -83.13 -61.98 4.61
CA LEU A 235 -84.13 -62.72 3.84
C LEU A 235 -84.88 -63.73 4.71
N GLU A 236 -84.20 -64.44 5.61
CA GLU A 236 -84.82 -65.36 6.58
C GLU A 236 -85.80 -64.64 7.53
N ARG A 237 -85.49 -63.40 7.91
CA ARG A 237 -86.35 -62.56 8.77
C ARG A 237 -87.54 -61.93 8.03
N GLY A 238 -87.70 -62.18 6.73
CA GLY A 238 -88.83 -61.72 5.92
C GLY A 238 -88.81 -60.22 5.59
N ILE A 239 -87.65 -59.56 5.69
CA ILE A 239 -87.49 -58.15 5.36
C ILE A 239 -87.13 -58.06 3.85
N PRO A 240 -87.89 -57.29 3.04
CA PRO A 240 -87.63 -57.20 1.60
C PRO A 240 -86.33 -56.43 1.31
N LEU A 241 -85.44 -57.04 0.51
CA LEU A 241 -84.20 -56.44 0.03
C LEU A 241 -84.32 -56.16 -1.49
N SER A 242 -83.89 -54.99 -1.95
CA SER A 242 -83.79 -54.69 -3.39
C SER A 242 -82.67 -55.50 -4.03
N GLN A 243 -82.95 -56.24 -5.10
CA GLN A 243 -81.94 -57.06 -5.79
C GLN A 243 -81.60 -56.50 -7.20
N PRO A 244 -80.32 -56.49 -7.62
CA PRO A 244 -79.16 -56.97 -6.86
C PRO A 244 -78.65 -55.91 -5.87
N PHE A 245 -78.39 -56.33 -4.62
CA PHE A 245 -77.72 -55.50 -3.63
C PHE A 245 -76.20 -55.77 -3.70
N ARG A 246 -75.40 -54.71 -3.80
CA ARG A 246 -73.93 -54.79 -3.75
C ARG A 246 -73.42 -53.61 -2.93
N LEU A 247 -72.66 -53.88 -1.86
CA LEU A 247 -72.20 -52.84 -0.94
C LEU A 247 -71.15 -51.92 -1.57
N GLU A 248 -70.35 -52.43 -2.52
CA GLU A 248 -69.34 -51.67 -3.27
C GLU A 248 -69.93 -50.39 -3.88
N ASN A 249 -71.14 -50.49 -4.47
CA ASN A 249 -71.82 -49.36 -5.13
C ASN A 249 -72.24 -48.23 -4.17
N LEU A 250 -72.30 -48.49 -2.86
CA LEU A 250 -72.62 -47.50 -1.83
C LEU A 250 -71.36 -46.94 -1.14
N LEU A 251 -70.23 -47.63 -1.27
CA LEU A 251 -68.95 -47.25 -0.65
C LEU A 251 -68.04 -46.50 -1.62
N THR A 252 -68.18 -46.68 -2.92
CA THR A 252 -67.61 -45.80 -3.94
C THR A 252 -68.62 -44.72 -4.32
N ASP A 253 -68.75 -43.67 -3.50
CA ASP A 253 -69.29 -42.41 -4.00
C ASP A 253 -68.11 -41.55 -4.48
N ASP A 254 -68.23 -40.99 -5.69
CA ASP A 254 -67.21 -40.25 -6.47
C ASP A 254 -66.63 -38.98 -5.79
N VAL A 255 -66.90 -38.76 -4.51
CA VAL A 255 -66.52 -37.56 -3.75
C VAL A 255 -65.02 -37.55 -3.39
N GLU A 256 -64.32 -38.69 -3.42
CA GLU A 256 -62.90 -38.76 -3.07
C GLU A 256 -61.91 -38.49 -4.22
N ILE A 257 -62.37 -38.27 -5.46
CA ILE A 257 -61.50 -37.94 -6.62
C ILE A 257 -61.41 -36.43 -6.89
N SER A 258 -62.22 -35.60 -6.21
CA SER A 258 -62.22 -34.14 -6.43
C SER A 258 -61.64 -33.37 -5.24
N ARG A 259 -60.32 -33.43 -5.05
CA ARG A 259 -59.56 -32.30 -4.49
C ARG A 259 -58.09 -32.30 -4.88
#